data_AF-A0A2H5Q8I6-F1
#
_entry.id   AF-A0A2H5Q8I6-F1
#
_cell.length_a   1.000
_cell.length_b   1.000
_cell.length_c   1.000
_cell.angle_alpha   90.00
_cell.angle_beta   90.00
_cell.angle_gamma   90.00
#
_symmetry.space_group_name_H-M   'P 1'
#
loop_
_entity.id
_entity.type
_entity.pdbx_description
1 polymer ?
#
loop_
_entity_poly.entity_id
_entity_poly.type
_entity_poly.pdbx_seq_one_letter_code
_entity_poly.pdbx_strand_id
1 'polypeptide(L)'
;MEELRSSYRKYYWEYGKSPYKEDNKNNNNNNKINENSNNNNNEEKKDIEEGGFVKKCGMAGCKTKAMPMTRFCHLHILSDSKQKLYKGCSYVTKSGQTGPILCGKPILRSTVPSLCPMHFQKAERHVARALKKAGLNVTSPSKVAPKLHVVVAEYVRQIQTKRRAAQKADIAKVDIKEEKTS
;
A
#
# COMPACT_ATOMS: atom_id res chain seq x y z
N MET A 1 37.05 0.27 14.72
CA MET A 1 35.72 0.20 14.05
C MET A 1 35.06 -1.16 14.21
N GLU A 2 35.81 -2.27 14.20
CA GLU A 2 35.30 -3.64 14.44
C GLU A 2 34.66 -3.81 15.83
N GLU A 3 35.36 -3.34 16.88
CA GLU A 3 34.93 -3.49 18.28
C GLU A 3 33.61 -2.76 18.57
N LEU A 4 33.40 -1.58 17.97
CA LEU A 4 32.16 -0.83 18.09
C LEU A 4 30.97 -1.59 17.48
N ARG A 5 31.17 -2.27 16.35
CA ARG A 5 30.14 -3.08 15.71
C ARG A 5 29.81 -4.31 16.55
N SER A 6 30.82 -4.97 17.12
CA SER A 6 30.63 -6.12 18.02
C SER A 6 29.91 -5.73 19.31
N SER A 7 30.29 -4.59 19.91
CA SER A 7 29.64 -4.06 21.12
C SER A 7 28.21 -3.63 20.85
N TYR A 8 27.95 -2.97 19.71
CA TYR A 8 26.59 -2.60 19.28
C TYR A 8 25.72 -3.84 19.01
N ARG A 9 26.28 -4.90 18.40
CA ARG A 9 25.57 -6.17 18.19
C ARG A 9 25.19 -6.83 19.51
N LYS A 10 26.11 -6.84 20.48
CA LYS A 10 25.89 -7.42 21.81
C LYS A 10 24.86 -6.61 22.60
N TYR A 11 24.97 -5.29 22.59
CA TYR A 11 23.99 -4.38 23.19
C TYR A 11 22.59 -4.56 22.59
N TYR A 12 22.48 -4.65 21.26
CA TYR A 12 21.20 -4.87 20.61
C TYR A 12 20.64 -6.27 20.88
N TRP A 13 21.49 -7.28 21.08
CA TRP A 13 21.06 -8.63 21.46
C TRP A 13 20.57 -8.69 22.92
N GLU A 14 21.27 -8.03 23.84
CA GLU A 14 20.95 -8.00 25.27
C GLU A 14 19.75 -7.07 25.58
N TYR A 15 19.70 -5.89 24.95
CA TYR A 15 18.77 -4.81 25.30
C TYR A 15 17.83 -4.40 24.16
N GLY A 16 17.93 -5.00 22.96
CA GLY A 16 17.13 -4.65 21.78
C GLY A 16 15.65 -5.05 21.86
N LYS A 17 15.07 -5.00 23.06
CA LYS A 17 13.63 -4.92 23.23
C LYS A 17 13.23 -3.46 22.98
N SER A 18 12.31 -3.27 22.04
CA SER A 18 11.64 -1.99 21.81
C SER A 18 11.15 -1.41 23.16
N PRO A 19 11.37 -0.12 23.48
CA PRO A 19 10.88 0.53 24.71
C PRO A 19 9.35 0.53 24.89
N TYR A 20 8.60 -0.13 24.02
CA TYR A 20 7.15 -0.26 24.12
C TYR A 20 6.77 -1.18 25.28
N LYS A 21 6.49 -0.57 26.44
CA LYS A 21 5.79 -1.20 27.55
C LYS A 21 4.30 -1.10 27.27
N GLU A 22 3.60 -2.23 27.16
CA GLU A 22 2.15 -2.25 27.28
C GLU A 22 1.79 -1.91 28.73
N ASP A 23 1.02 -0.83 28.93
CA ASP A 23 0.46 -0.49 30.23
C ASP A 23 -0.52 -1.59 30.65
N ASN A 24 -0.02 -2.52 31.45
CA ASN A 24 -0.77 -3.59 32.06
C ASN A 24 -1.56 -3.01 33.25
N LYS A 25 -2.76 -2.46 33.00
CA LYS A 25 -3.74 -2.25 34.06
C LYS A 25 -4.44 -3.58 34.35
N ASN A 26 -3.89 -4.27 35.36
CA ASN A 26 -4.57 -5.30 36.13
C ASN A 26 -6.00 -4.86 36.47
N ASN A 27 -6.98 -5.67 36.07
CA ASN A 27 -8.20 -5.80 36.85
C ASN A 27 -8.49 -7.30 36.99
N ASN A 28 -7.85 -7.89 38.01
CA ASN A 28 -8.32 -9.14 38.61
C ASN A 28 -9.65 -8.83 39.29
N ASN A 29 -10.72 -9.50 38.87
CA ASN A 29 -11.71 -10.05 39.80
C ASN A 29 -12.61 -11.05 39.06
N ASN A 30 -12.36 -12.32 39.39
CA ASN A 30 -13.34 -13.37 39.67
C ASN A 30 -14.62 -13.40 38.82
N ASN A 31 -14.74 -14.42 37.97
CA ASN A 31 -15.94 -15.25 38.06
C ASN A 31 -15.64 -16.71 37.72
N LYS A 32 -16.17 -17.53 38.62
CA LYS A 32 -16.07 -18.98 38.73
C LYS A 32 -16.57 -19.68 37.47
N ILE A 33 -15.88 -20.78 37.14
CA ILE A 33 -16.42 -22.11 36.86
C ILE A 33 -17.83 -22.10 36.21
N ASN A 34 -17.88 -22.51 34.95
CA ASN A 34 -18.90 -23.48 34.57
C ASN A 34 -18.23 -24.56 33.73
N GLU A 35 -17.89 -25.66 34.42
CA GLU A 35 -17.67 -26.94 33.79
C GLU A 35 -18.99 -27.34 33.13
N ASN A 36 -18.99 -27.47 31.81
CA ASN A 36 -19.81 -28.50 31.22
C ASN A 36 -19.05 -29.14 30.07
N SER A 37 -18.54 -30.33 30.39
CA SER A 37 -18.07 -31.33 29.45
C SER A 37 -19.06 -31.51 28.32
N ASN A 38 -18.55 -31.53 27.09
CA ASN A 38 -18.87 -32.62 26.18
C ASN A 38 -17.71 -32.82 25.21
N ASN A 39 -16.83 -33.71 25.65
CA ASN A 39 -16.09 -34.72 24.91
C ASN A 39 -16.23 -34.64 23.38
N ASN A 40 -15.09 -34.48 22.71
CA ASN A 40 -14.62 -35.55 21.85
C ASN A 40 -13.10 -35.61 21.91
N ASN A 41 -12.65 -36.71 22.50
CA ASN A 41 -11.27 -37.10 22.67
C ASN A 41 -10.60 -37.26 21.31
N ASN A 42 -9.41 -36.68 21.19
CA ASN A 42 -8.24 -37.38 20.69
C ASN A 42 -7.03 -36.74 21.36
N GLU A 43 -6.71 -37.30 22.53
CA GLU A 43 -5.34 -37.42 23.02
C GLU A 43 -4.52 -38.06 21.86
N GLU A 44 -3.32 -37.61 21.54
CA GLU A 44 -2.15 -37.71 22.40
C GLU A 44 -1.07 -36.68 22.03
N LYS A 45 -0.16 -36.51 22.99
CA LYS A 45 1.15 -35.85 22.94
C LYS A 45 1.20 -34.36 23.28
N LYS A 46 1.17 -34.14 24.60
CA LYS A 46 1.80 -32.99 25.27
C LYS A 46 3.32 -33.13 25.12
N ASP A 47 3.88 -32.48 24.11
CA ASP A 47 5.27 -32.06 24.15
C ASP A 47 5.25 -30.57 24.52
N ILE A 48 5.66 -30.27 25.75
CA ILE A 48 6.01 -28.91 26.19
C ILE A 48 7.33 -28.61 25.50
N GLU A 49 7.26 -28.06 24.29
CA GLU A 49 8.40 -27.49 23.60
C GLU A 49 8.30 -25.96 23.64
N GLU A 50 9.35 -25.32 24.14
CA GLU A 50 9.65 -23.90 23.93
C GLU A 50 9.74 -23.62 22.41
N GLY A 51 8.61 -23.46 21.76
CA GLY A 51 8.54 -23.35 20.30
C GLY A 51 7.17 -22.87 19.87
N GLY A 52 6.99 -21.55 19.84
CA GLY A 52 5.69 -20.89 19.70
C GLY A 52 4.73 -21.53 18.70
N PHE A 53 3.57 -21.99 19.19
CA PHE A 53 2.48 -22.55 18.40
C PHE A 53 2.16 -21.62 17.22
N VAL A 54 2.53 -22.07 16.03
CA VAL A 54 2.27 -21.38 14.79
C VAL A 54 0.77 -21.45 14.52
N LYS A 55 0.03 -20.41 14.91
CA LYS A 55 -1.40 -20.30 14.62
C LYS A 55 -1.61 -20.40 13.10
N LYS A 56 -2.48 -21.33 12.67
CA LYS A 56 -2.92 -21.42 11.27
C LYS A 56 -3.81 -20.23 10.92
N CYS A 57 -3.89 -19.90 9.64
CA CYS A 57 -4.79 -18.87 9.13
C CYS A 57 -6.26 -19.22 9.46
N GLY A 58 -7.02 -18.25 9.96
CA GLY A 58 -8.41 -18.39 10.37
C GLY A 58 -9.42 -18.38 9.22
N MET A 59 -8.98 -18.20 7.97
CA MET A 59 -9.84 -18.41 6.81
C MET A 59 -10.13 -19.91 6.62
N ALA A 60 -11.40 -20.26 6.44
CA ALA A 60 -11.85 -21.62 6.20
C ALA A 60 -11.06 -22.27 5.04
N GLY A 61 -10.54 -23.48 5.27
CA GLY A 61 -9.76 -24.23 4.27
C GLY A 61 -8.32 -23.74 4.03
N CYS A 62 -7.87 -22.66 4.70
CA CYS A 62 -6.51 -22.16 4.52
C CYS A 62 -5.51 -22.89 5.41
N LYS A 63 -4.52 -23.57 4.80
CA LYS A 63 -3.48 -24.33 5.53
C LYS A 63 -2.24 -23.50 5.89
N THR A 64 -2.17 -22.25 5.43
CA THR A 64 -0.98 -21.40 5.63
C THR A 64 -0.89 -20.87 7.06
N LYS A 65 0.33 -20.59 7.50
CA LYS A 65 0.64 -19.93 8.77
C LYS A 65 0.03 -18.53 8.83
N ALA A 66 -0.60 -18.19 9.95
CA ALA A 66 -1.04 -16.82 10.22
C ALA A 66 0.18 -15.90 10.42
N MET A 67 0.05 -14.64 10.04
CA MET A 67 1.07 -13.63 10.27
C MET A 67 1.16 -13.29 11.78
N PRO A 68 2.32 -12.77 12.24
CA PRO A 68 2.44 -12.27 13.61
C PRO A 68 1.33 -11.27 13.94
N MET A 69 0.80 -11.36 15.16
CA MET A 69 -0.24 -10.46 15.68
C MET A 69 -1.57 -10.46 14.90
N THR A 70 -1.81 -11.42 14.00
CA THR A 70 -3.09 -11.56 13.29
C THR A 70 -3.56 -13.01 13.26
N ARG A 71 -4.84 -13.22 12.94
CA ARG A 71 -5.41 -14.55 12.73
C ARG A 71 -5.27 -15.02 11.28
N PHE A 72 -4.77 -14.20 10.36
CA PHE A 72 -4.82 -14.48 8.93
C PHE A 72 -3.40 -14.54 8.34
N CYS A 73 -3.24 -15.32 7.27
CA CYS A 73 -2.00 -15.28 6.49
C CYS A 73 -1.94 -14.01 5.63
N HIS A 74 -0.80 -13.77 4.99
CA HIS A 74 -0.63 -12.60 4.12
C HIS A 74 -1.71 -12.50 3.04
N LEU A 75 -2.11 -13.60 2.39
CA LEU A 75 -3.13 -13.60 1.34
C LEU A 75 -4.53 -13.24 1.86
N HIS A 76 -4.84 -13.63 3.10
CA HIS A 76 -6.15 -13.47 3.71
C HIS A 76 -6.24 -12.31 4.69
N ILE A 77 -5.16 -11.53 4.82
CA ILE A 77 -5.01 -10.47 5.82
C ILE A 77 -6.04 -9.34 5.69
N LEU A 78 -6.70 -9.22 4.54
CA LEU A 78 -7.79 -8.26 4.29
C LEU A 78 -9.15 -8.74 4.79
N SER A 79 -9.26 -10.01 5.20
CA SER A 79 -10.46 -10.56 5.84
C SER A 79 -10.54 -10.19 7.33
N ASP A 80 -9.47 -9.63 7.88
CA ASP A 80 -9.43 -9.16 9.26
C ASP A 80 -10.20 -7.84 9.39
N SER A 81 -11.28 -7.85 10.18
CA SER A 81 -12.11 -6.66 10.43
C SER A 81 -11.34 -5.55 11.16
N LYS A 82 -10.24 -5.90 11.86
CA LYS A 82 -9.37 -4.94 12.55
C LYS A 82 -8.14 -4.57 11.72
N GLN A 83 -8.09 -4.90 10.43
CA GLN A 83 -6.94 -4.60 9.58
C GLN A 83 -6.71 -3.09 9.39
N LYS A 84 -5.62 -2.58 9.97
CA LYS A 84 -5.19 -1.17 9.82
C LYS A 84 -3.96 -0.99 8.94
N LEU A 85 -3.09 -1.99 8.84
CA LEU A 85 -1.79 -1.91 8.16
C LEU A 85 -1.89 -2.18 6.66
N TYR A 86 -2.74 -3.12 6.27
CA TYR A 86 -2.91 -3.52 4.88
C TYR A 86 -4.18 -2.93 4.24
N LYS A 87 -4.14 -2.79 2.91
CA LYS A 87 -5.28 -2.50 2.02
C LYS A 87 -5.16 -3.34 0.75
N GLY A 88 -6.24 -3.46 -0.01
CA GLY A 88 -6.19 -4.12 -1.32
C GLY A 88 -5.56 -3.25 -2.40
N CYS A 89 -4.81 -3.87 -3.31
CA CYS A 89 -4.35 -3.25 -4.55
C CYS A 89 -5.55 -2.74 -5.37
N SER A 90 -5.54 -1.45 -5.73
CA SER A 90 -6.62 -0.76 -6.43
C SER A 90 -6.52 -0.84 -7.96
N TYR A 91 -5.65 -1.70 -8.50
CA TYR A 91 -5.53 -1.89 -9.94
C TYR A 91 -6.80 -2.53 -10.50
N VAL A 92 -7.40 -1.92 -11.52
CA VAL A 92 -8.56 -2.47 -12.23
C VAL A 92 -8.08 -3.52 -13.22
N THR A 93 -8.43 -4.78 -12.98
CA THR A 93 -8.05 -5.92 -13.83
C THR A 93 -8.97 -6.06 -15.04
N LYS A 94 -10.27 -5.88 -14.83
CA LYS A 94 -11.32 -5.91 -15.87
C LYS A 94 -12.41 -4.90 -15.50
N SER A 95 -12.97 -4.23 -16.48
CA SER A 95 -14.17 -3.39 -16.34
C SER A 95 -15.34 -4.11 -17.02
N GLY A 96 -16.33 -4.53 -16.25
CA GLY A 96 -17.55 -5.18 -16.77
C GLY A 96 -18.81 -4.36 -16.49
N GLN A 97 -19.97 -4.87 -16.89
CA GLN A 97 -21.27 -4.24 -16.65
C GLN A 97 -21.60 -4.09 -15.14
N THR A 98 -21.11 -5.02 -14.31
CA THR A 98 -21.26 -5.01 -12.84
C THR A 98 -20.22 -4.15 -12.11
N GLY A 99 -19.38 -3.40 -12.86
CA GLY A 99 -18.37 -2.50 -12.31
C GLY A 99 -16.92 -2.99 -12.45
N PRO A 100 -15.96 -2.24 -11.90
CA PRO A 100 -14.53 -2.54 -12.00
C PRO A 100 -14.13 -3.68 -11.06
N ILE A 101 -13.52 -4.73 -11.63
CA ILE A 101 -12.94 -5.84 -10.87
C ILE A 101 -11.52 -5.45 -10.46
N LEU A 102 -11.33 -5.23 -9.16
CA LEU A 102 -10.04 -4.85 -8.59
C LEU A 102 -9.14 -6.06 -8.34
N CYS A 103 -7.83 -5.83 -8.38
CA CYS A 103 -6.83 -6.84 -8.07
C CYS A 103 -6.96 -7.39 -6.64
N GLY A 104 -7.22 -6.53 -5.65
CA GLY A 104 -7.43 -6.93 -4.26
C GLY A 104 -6.20 -7.50 -3.54
N LYS A 105 -5.04 -7.61 -4.18
CA LYS A 105 -3.83 -8.19 -3.57
C LYS A 105 -3.36 -7.32 -2.38
N PRO A 106 -3.06 -7.90 -1.21
CA PRO A 106 -2.72 -7.11 -0.02
C PRO A 106 -1.44 -6.29 -0.21
N ILE A 107 -1.50 -5.01 0.13
CA ILE A 107 -0.39 -4.04 0.11
C ILE A 107 -0.44 -3.19 1.39
N LEU A 108 0.66 -2.53 1.75
CA LEU A 108 0.66 -1.61 2.89
C LEU A 108 -0.18 -0.37 2.58
N ARG A 109 -0.84 0.19 3.61
CA ARG A 109 -1.60 1.44 3.45
C ARG A 109 -0.73 2.62 3.01
N SER A 110 0.54 2.64 3.44
CA SER A 110 1.54 3.64 3.05
C SER A 110 2.01 3.52 1.60
N THR A 111 1.69 2.42 0.89
CA THR A 111 2.05 2.29 -0.52
C THR A 111 1.24 3.27 -1.36
N VAL A 112 1.96 4.18 -2.02
CA VAL A 112 1.46 5.20 -2.94
C VAL A 112 2.25 5.07 -4.25
N PRO A 113 1.58 4.85 -5.40
CA PRO A 113 0.16 4.56 -5.59
C PRO A 113 -0.27 3.25 -4.93
N SER A 114 -1.58 3.05 -4.72
CA SER A 114 -2.15 1.83 -4.09
C SER A 114 -2.08 0.58 -4.98
N LEU A 115 -0.89 0.24 -5.50
CA LEU A 115 -0.65 -0.85 -6.44
C LEU A 115 0.29 -1.89 -5.82
N CYS A 116 0.03 -3.17 -6.08
CA CYS A 116 0.98 -4.23 -5.78
C CYS A 116 2.19 -4.13 -6.72
N PRO A 117 3.36 -4.69 -6.37
CA PRO A 117 4.59 -4.53 -7.17
C PRO A 117 4.40 -4.87 -8.65
N MET A 118 3.62 -5.90 -8.94
CA MET A 118 3.35 -6.32 -10.32
C MET A 118 2.51 -5.31 -11.09
N HIS A 119 1.50 -4.73 -10.44
CA HIS A 119 0.64 -3.73 -11.07
C HIS A 119 1.28 -2.34 -11.11
N PHE A 120 2.16 -2.02 -10.16
CA PHE A 120 2.99 -0.83 -10.19
C PHE A 120 3.91 -0.86 -11.42
N GLN A 121 4.68 -1.94 -11.60
CA GLN A 121 5.54 -2.10 -12.76
C GLN A 121 4.76 -2.10 -14.08
N LYS A 122 3.56 -2.68 -14.11
CA LYS A 122 2.68 -2.63 -15.29
C LYS A 122 2.23 -1.20 -15.60
N ALA A 123 1.78 -0.46 -14.60
CA ALA A 123 1.37 0.93 -14.74
C ALA A 123 2.53 1.81 -15.22
N GLU A 124 3.71 1.64 -14.64
CA GLU A 124 4.94 2.32 -15.07
C GLU A 124 5.25 2.10 -16.55
N ARG A 125 5.14 0.87 -17.05
CA ARG A 125 5.34 0.56 -18.48
C ARG A 125 4.30 1.25 -19.36
N HIS A 126 3.04 1.33 -18.93
CA HIS A 126 1.99 2.03 -19.67
C HIS A 126 2.27 3.53 -19.74
N VAL A 127 2.67 4.15 -18.62
CA VAL A 127 3.08 5.56 -18.57
C VAL A 127 4.27 5.81 -19.49
N ALA A 128 5.32 4.98 -19.42
CA ALA A 128 6.49 5.10 -20.28
C ALA A 128 6.15 5.04 -21.78
N ARG A 129 5.25 4.12 -22.19
CA ARG A 129 4.78 4.05 -23.59
C ARG A 129 3.97 5.28 -24.00
N ALA A 130 3.10 5.78 -23.13
CA ALA A 130 2.30 6.97 -23.41
C ALA A 130 3.20 8.21 -23.58
N LEU A 131 4.21 8.36 -22.73
CA LEU A 131 5.22 9.42 -22.83
C LEU A 131 6.02 9.31 -24.13
N LYS A 132 6.50 8.10 -24.47
CA LYS A 132 7.19 7.86 -25.75
C LYS A 132 6.32 8.21 -26.95
N LYS A 133 5.03 7.85 -26.94
CA LYS A 133 4.08 8.21 -27.99
C LYS A 133 3.84 9.73 -28.09
N ALA A 134 3.96 10.44 -26.97
CA ALA A 134 3.90 11.90 -26.92
C ALA A 134 5.23 12.60 -27.28
N GLY A 135 6.25 11.85 -27.73
CA GLY A 135 7.57 12.41 -28.07
C GLY A 135 8.47 12.71 -26.87
N LEU A 136 8.07 12.31 -25.66
CA LEU A 136 8.85 12.47 -24.43
C LEU A 136 9.63 11.18 -24.15
N ASN A 137 10.93 11.18 -24.44
CA ASN A 137 11.82 10.05 -24.17
C ASN A 137 12.15 9.96 -22.67
N VAL A 138 11.31 9.27 -21.90
CA VAL A 138 11.56 8.97 -20.48
C VAL A 138 12.07 7.53 -20.35
N THR A 139 13.38 7.36 -20.21
CA THR A 139 14.04 6.03 -20.19
C THR A 139 13.81 5.24 -18.89
N SER A 140 13.24 5.83 -17.84
CA SER A 140 12.86 5.07 -16.62
C SER A 140 12.05 5.93 -15.64
N PRO A 141 10.87 5.49 -15.18
CA PRO A 141 10.10 6.21 -14.16
C PRO A 141 10.72 6.12 -12.75
N SER A 142 11.58 5.13 -12.47
CA SER A 142 12.19 4.94 -11.14
C SER A 142 13.41 5.81 -10.85
N LYS A 143 14.00 6.48 -11.86
CA LYS A 143 15.20 7.34 -11.67
C LYS A 143 14.94 8.84 -11.83
N VAL A 144 13.73 9.25 -12.20
CA VAL A 144 13.45 10.66 -12.44
C VAL A 144 12.07 10.97 -11.90
N ALA A 145 12.00 11.27 -10.61
CA ALA A 145 11.12 12.37 -10.23
C ALA A 145 11.60 13.56 -11.09
N PRO A 146 10.78 14.08 -12.03
CA PRO A 146 11.19 15.23 -12.81
C PRO A 146 11.63 16.29 -11.81
N LYS A 147 12.87 16.77 -11.92
CA LYS A 147 13.39 17.79 -10.99
C LYS A 147 12.34 18.89 -10.92
N LEU A 148 12.05 19.41 -9.72
CA LEU A 148 10.96 20.37 -9.51
C LEU A 148 10.95 21.49 -10.57
N HIS A 149 12.12 21.97 -10.97
CA HIS A 149 12.25 22.99 -12.02
C HIS A 149 11.67 22.56 -13.39
N VAL A 150 11.74 21.29 -13.77
CA VAL A 150 11.15 20.76 -15.02
C VAL A 150 9.62 20.80 -14.94
N VAL A 151 9.06 20.40 -13.79
CA VAL A 151 7.61 20.45 -13.55
C VAL A 151 7.11 21.89 -13.56
N VAL A 152 7.80 22.78 -12.85
CA VAL A 152 7.50 24.21 -12.82
C VAL A 152 7.58 24.81 -14.23
N ALA A 153 8.61 24.49 -15.01
CA ALA A 153 8.76 24.99 -16.37
C ALA A 153 7.65 24.51 -17.32
N GLU A 154 7.22 23.25 -17.22
CA GLU A 154 6.06 22.74 -17.98
C GLU A 154 4.75 23.44 -17.59
N TYR A 155 4.54 23.67 -16.29
CA TYR A 155 3.34 24.37 -15.80
C TYR A 155 3.31 25.82 -16.27
N VAL A 156 4.44 26.52 -16.21
CA VAL A 156 4.59 27.88 -16.74
C VAL A 156 4.32 27.90 -18.26
N ARG A 157 4.82 26.92 -19.02
CA ARG A 157 4.52 26.79 -20.45
C ARG A 157 3.03 26.59 -20.72
N GLN A 158 2.34 25.75 -19.94
CA GLN A 158 0.89 25.56 -20.06
C GLN A 158 0.11 26.85 -19.75
N ILE A 159 0.52 27.59 -18.71
CA ILE A 159 -0.10 28.88 -18.36
C ILE A 159 0.10 29.87 -19.52
N GLN A 160 1.32 29.97 -20.05
CA GLN A 160 1.64 30.89 -21.14
C GLN A 160 0.90 30.54 -22.44
N THR A 161 0.81 29.27 -22.81
CA THR A 161 0.05 28.83 -24.00
C THR A 161 -1.44 29.12 -23.87
N LYS A 162 -2.04 28.88 -22.69
CA LYS A 162 -3.44 29.26 -22.42
C LYS A 162 -3.65 30.77 -22.54
N ARG A 163 -2.75 31.59 -21.99
CA ARG A 163 -2.83 33.06 -22.09
C ARG A 163 -2.72 33.55 -23.53
N ARG A 164 -1.77 33.02 -24.31
CA ARG A 164 -1.63 33.37 -25.74
C ARG A 164 -2.84 32.94 -26.56
N ALA A 165 -3.41 31.78 -26.29
CA ALA A 165 -4.63 31.32 -26.96
C ALA A 165 -5.83 32.21 -26.64
N ALA A 166 -6.00 32.63 -25.38
CA ALA A 166 -7.04 33.57 -24.97
C ALA A 166 -6.88 34.93 -25.67
N GLN A 167 -5.68 35.50 -25.67
CA GLN A 167 -5.39 36.76 -26.37
C GLN A 167 -5.70 36.67 -27.87
N LYS A 168 -5.30 35.58 -28.54
CA LYS A 168 -5.64 35.36 -29.95
C LYS A 168 -7.14 35.27 -30.18
N ALA A 169 -7.87 34.59 -29.29
CA ALA A 169 -9.32 34.49 -29.38
C ALA A 169 -10.02 35.84 -29.14
N ASP A 170 -9.47 36.70 -28.28
CA ASP A 170 -10.01 38.03 -28.02
C ASP A 170 -9.74 38.99 -29.18
N ILE A 171 -8.54 38.96 -29.78
CA ILE A 171 -8.22 39.72 -31.00
C ILE A 171 -9.15 39.30 -32.15
N ALA A 172 -9.30 38.00 -32.39
CA ALA A 172 -10.19 37.49 -33.44
C ALA A 172 -11.67 37.92 -33.24
N LYS A 173 -12.13 38.10 -32.00
CA LYS A 173 -13.49 38.61 -31.73
C LYS A 173 -13.65 40.11 -31.99
N VAL A 174 -12.57 40.89 -31.84
CA VAL A 174 -12.57 42.33 -32.14
C VAL A 174 -12.61 42.54 -33.64
N ASP A 175 -11.78 41.83 -34.41
CA ASP A 175 -11.74 41.92 -35.88
C ASP A 175 -13.11 41.58 -36.51
N ILE A 176 -13.81 40.55 -36.00
CA ILE A 176 -15.16 40.17 -36.47
C ILE A 176 -16.23 41.25 -36.17
N LYS A 177 -16.02 42.10 -35.16
CA LYS A 177 -16.96 43.18 -34.83
C LYS A 177 -16.75 44.40 -35.71
N GLU A 178 -15.52 44.75 -36.05
CA GLU A 178 -15.21 45.88 -36.94
C GLU A 178 -15.69 45.64 -38.38
N GLU A 179 -15.56 44.41 -38.89
CA GLU A 179 -16.02 44.03 -40.23
C GLU A 179 -17.56 44.05 -40.39
N LYS A 180 -18.31 43.93 -39.28
CA LYS A 180 -19.79 44.04 -39.30
C LYS A 180 -20.31 45.48 -39.18
N THR A 181 -19.42 46.43 -38.94
CA THR A 181 -19.77 47.85 -38.76
C THR A 181 -19.32 48.74 -39.93
N SER A 182 -18.72 48.17 -40.97
CA SER A 182 -18.43 48.83 -42.26
C SER A 182 -19.41 48.36 -43.33
#